data_AF-A0A5C2RXJ5-F1
#
_entry.id   AF-A0A5C2RXJ5-F1
#
_cell.length_a   1.000
_cell.length_b   1.000
_cell.length_c   1.000
_cell.angle_alpha   90.00
_cell.angle_beta   90.00
_cell.angle_gamma   90.00
#
_symmetry.space_group_name_H-M   'P 1'
#
loop_
_entity.id
_entity.type
_entity.pdbx_description
1 polymer ?
#
loop_
_entity_poly.entity_id
_entity_poly.type
_entity_poly.pdbx_seq_one_letter_code
_entity_poly.pdbx_strand_id
1 'polypeptide(L)'
;MGRSAKYYTYEVKQAAKREQATAYRNSEKGKQTKAAANRRRYKKATAVSPAALDDLPDDLVEWADRPVQASFTLHGTGPLLGLWSPPFRFLPPDQDPTARTAVNVWDGTTPPLWCAALGSFQCHAVLAAARDCRKLWMDSDTPLEELEIEVQTEIAARVDAWRALRETWFDESEDMDARLGLIWGAKIVCMLADEWDYRKEGVDVYKDVLRAGEMPWQLMIAQAMAGSGEKR
;
A
#
# COMPACT_ATOMS: atom_id res chain seq x y z
N MET A 1 -13.46 40.63 33.63
CA MET A 1 -12.83 40.16 32.38
C MET A 1 -13.53 38.89 31.93
N GLY A 2 -14.43 38.97 30.95
CA GLY A 2 -15.23 37.83 30.48
C GLY A 2 -14.41 36.89 29.60
N ARG A 3 -14.51 35.57 29.86
CA ARG A 3 -13.92 34.53 29.00
C ARG A 3 -14.64 34.53 27.65
N SER A 4 -13.94 34.96 26.61
CA SER A 4 -14.43 34.86 25.23
C SER A 4 -14.54 33.40 24.77
N ALA A 5 -15.59 33.08 24.02
CA ALA A 5 -15.80 31.76 23.46
C ALA A 5 -14.76 31.48 22.36
N LYS A 6 -13.94 30.43 22.53
CA LYS A 6 -12.85 30.06 21.59
C LYS A 6 -13.35 29.68 20.19
N TYR A 7 -14.63 29.32 20.05
CA TYR A 7 -15.27 29.01 18.78
C TYR A 7 -16.69 29.60 18.79
N TYR A 8 -16.95 30.53 17.88
CA TYR A 8 -18.20 31.30 17.83
C TYR A 8 -19.32 30.61 17.06
N THR A 9 -19.00 29.57 16.27
CA THR A 9 -19.99 28.77 15.56
C THR A 9 -19.68 27.27 15.68
N TYR A 10 -20.71 26.44 15.54
CA TYR A 10 -20.58 24.98 15.58
C TYR A 10 -19.69 24.46 14.44
N GLU A 11 -19.77 25.07 13.26
CA GLU A 11 -18.97 24.73 12.08
C GLU A 11 -17.48 24.98 12.29
N VAL A 12 -17.12 26.13 12.89
CA VAL A 12 -15.72 26.44 13.23
C VAL A 12 -15.18 25.48 14.29
N LYS A 13 -16.02 25.05 15.25
CA LYS A 13 -15.66 24.02 16.22
C LYS A 13 -15.43 22.64 15.59
N GLN A 14 -16.21 22.28 14.57
CA GLN A 14 -16.06 21.03 13.82
C GLN A 14 -14.82 21.05 12.92
N ALA A 15 -14.57 22.16 12.21
CA ALA A 15 -13.38 22.34 11.39
C ALA A 15 -12.09 22.26 12.22
N ALA A 16 -12.04 22.97 13.35
CA ALA A 16 -10.90 22.92 14.27
C ALA A 16 -10.66 21.53 14.86
N LYS A 17 -11.74 20.79 15.18
CA LYS A 17 -11.61 19.39 15.64
C LYS A 17 -11.09 18.46 14.55
N ARG A 18 -11.53 18.65 13.29
CA ARG A 18 -11.02 17.88 12.15
C ARG A 18 -9.54 18.16 11.95
N GLU A 19 -9.16 19.43 11.86
CA GLU A 19 -7.77 19.85 11.69
C GLU A 19 -6.86 19.34 12.82
N GLN A 20 -7.32 19.43 14.07
CA GLN A 20 -6.60 18.87 15.22
C GLN A 20 -6.46 17.34 15.13
N ALA A 21 -7.48 16.64 14.64
CA ALA A 21 -7.42 15.19 14.41
C ALA A 21 -6.46 14.83 13.25
N THR A 22 -6.43 15.61 12.16
CA THR A 22 -5.48 15.41 11.06
C THR A 22 -4.05 15.68 11.50
N ALA A 23 -3.82 16.78 12.22
CA ALA A 23 -2.51 17.13 12.77
C ALA A 23 -2.01 16.06 13.76
N TYR A 24 -2.89 15.57 14.63
CA TYR A 24 -2.55 14.46 15.52
C TYR A 24 -2.23 13.17 14.76
N ARG A 25 -3.05 12.80 13.77
CA ARG A 25 -2.83 11.61 12.92
C ARG A 25 -1.50 11.65 12.17
N ASN A 26 -1.08 12.84 11.73
CA ASN A 26 0.17 13.04 11.01
C ASN A 26 1.39 13.23 11.94
N SER A 27 1.18 13.47 13.23
CA SER A 27 2.26 13.55 14.21
C SER A 27 2.93 12.19 14.43
N GLU A 28 4.22 12.18 14.79
CA GLU A 28 4.94 10.95 15.15
C GLU A 28 4.24 10.16 16.26
N LYS A 29 3.66 10.85 17.24
CA LYS A 29 2.88 10.23 18.32
C LYS A 29 1.60 9.56 17.80
N GLY A 30 0.92 10.17 16.82
CA GLY A 30 -0.26 9.59 16.17
C GLY A 30 0.09 8.37 15.31
N LYS A 31 1.18 8.44 14.56
CA LYS A 31 1.72 7.31 13.80
C LYS A 31 2.12 6.14 14.71
N GLN A 32 2.84 6.41 15.80
CA GLN A 32 3.21 5.39 16.80
C GLN A 32 1.98 4.77 17.48
N THR A 33 0.97 5.58 17.81
CA THR A 33 -0.29 5.08 18.41
C THR A 33 -1.07 4.22 17.41
N LYS A 34 -1.13 4.62 16.14
CA LYS A 34 -1.73 3.82 15.07
C LYS A 34 -0.95 2.52 14.86
N ALA A 35 0.38 2.57 14.85
CA ALA A 35 1.23 1.39 14.77
C ALA A 35 1.04 0.44 15.97
N ALA A 36 0.94 0.97 17.19
CA ALA A 36 0.65 0.17 18.39
C ALA A 36 -0.77 -0.43 18.38
N ALA A 37 -1.78 0.32 17.92
CA ALA A 37 -3.15 -0.17 17.78
C ALA A 37 -3.25 -1.24 16.67
N ASN A 38 -2.56 -1.03 15.55
CA ASN A 38 -2.40 -2.03 14.50
C ASN A 38 -1.72 -3.28 15.06
N ARG A 39 -0.57 -3.15 15.74
CA ARG A 39 0.12 -4.28 16.41
C ARG A 39 -0.81 -5.06 17.34
N ARG A 40 -1.66 -4.39 18.13
CA ARG A 40 -2.66 -5.06 18.99
C ARG A 40 -3.75 -5.78 18.21
N ARG A 41 -4.22 -5.22 17.09
CA ARG A 41 -5.17 -5.89 16.20
C ARG A 41 -4.54 -7.09 15.51
N TYR A 42 -3.30 -6.96 15.02
CA TYR A 42 -2.54 -8.04 14.40
C TYR A 42 -2.28 -9.18 15.38
N LYS A 43 -1.82 -8.88 16.61
CA LYS A 43 -1.66 -9.89 17.69
C LYS A 43 -2.96 -10.62 18.07
N LYS A 44 -4.12 -10.02 17.82
CA LYS A 44 -5.42 -10.65 18.07
C LYS A 44 -5.90 -11.51 16.89
N ALA A 45 -5.34 -11.31 15.70
CA ALA A 45 -5.65 -12.08 14.48
C ALA A 45 -4.72 -13.28 14.27
N THR A 46 -3.66 -13.44 15.08
CA THR A 46 -2.58 -14.45 14.96
C THR A 46 -2.99 -15.89 15.30
N ALA A 47 -4.26 -16.27 15.09
CA ALA A 47 -4.66 -17.68 15.05
C ALA A 47 -4.44 -18.30 13.65
N VAL A 48 -3.78 -17.58 12.74
CA VAL A 48 -3.46 -18.03 11.38
C VAL A 48 -2.03 -18.61 11.36
N SER A 49 -1.91 -19.80 10.77
CA SER A 49 -0.69 -20.61 10.68
C SER A 49 0.44 -19.89 9.93
N PRO A 50 1.73 -20.03 10.35
CA PRO A 50 2.89 -19.37 9.74
C PRO A 50 3.30 -19.87 8.33
N ALA A 51 2.50 -20.70 7.67
CA ALA A 51 2.80 -21.27 6.34
C ALA A 51 2.63 -20.30 5.15
N ALA A 52 2.46 -18.99 5.40
CA ALA A 52 2.01 -18.04 4.38
C ALA A 52 3.02 -17.71 3.27
N LEU A 53 4.31 -18.02 3.47
CA LEU A 53 5.36 -17.78 2.48
C LEU A 53 5.59 -18.98 1.55
N ASP A 54 5.45 -20.21 2.05
CA ASP A 54 5.73 -21.42 1.28
C ASP A 54 4.54 -21.87 0.40
N ASP A 55 3.33 -21.36 0.68
CA ASP A 55 2.07 -21.73 -0.01
C ASP A 55 1.31 -20.49 -0.52
N LEU A 56 1.97 -19.60 -1.28
CA LEU A 56 1.24 -18.57 -2.03
C LEU A 56 0.32 -19.24 -3.07
N PRO A 57 -0.95 -18.81 -3.20
CA PRO A 57 -1.85 -19.39 -4.19
C PRO A 57 -1.35 -19.22 -5.63
N ASP A 58 -1.37 -20.29 -6.43
CA ASP A 58 -0.95 -20.24 -7.85
C ASP A 58 -1.69 -19.16 -8.65
N ASP A 59 -2.99 -19.00 -8.37
CA ASP A 59 -3.80 -17.97 -9.01
C ASP A 59 -3.34 -16.56 -8.62
N LEU A 60 -3.00 -16.33 -7.35
CA LEU A 60 -2.42 -15.07 -6.90
C LEU A 60 -1.13 -14.76 -7.67
N VAL A 61 -0.25 -15.75 -7.85
CA VAL A 61 1.00 -15.57 -8.61
C VAL A 61 0.71 -15.23 -10.08
N GLU A 62 -0.22 -15.92 -10.74
CA GLU A 62 -0.64 -15.62 -12.12
C GLU A 62 -1.17 -14.17 -12.24
N TRP A 63 -1.92 -13.71 -11.24
CA TRP A 63 -2.42 -12.33 -11.21
C TRP A 63 -1.30 -11.30 -10.98
N ALA A 64 -0.27 -11.66 -10.23
CA ALA A 64 0.89 -10.81 -10.00
C ALA A 64 1.71 -10.59 -11.29
N ASP A 65 1.71 -11.53 -12.23
CA ASP A 65 2.44 -11.39 -13.50
C ASP A 65 1.77 -10.45 -14.51
N ARG A 66 0.49 -10.09 -14.28
CA ARG A 66 -0.25 -9.24 -15.22
C ARG A 66 0.39 -7.84 -15.31
N PRO A 67 0.48 -7.24 -16.52
CA PRO A 67 1.11 -5.94 -16.69
C PRO A 67 0.29 -4.84 -16.01
N VAL A 68 0.98 -3.82 -15.51
CA VAL A 68 0.37 -2.59 -14.97
C VAL A 68 0.82 -1.39 -15.78
N GLN A 69 -0.09 -0.44 -15.93
CA GLN A 69 0.20 0.85 -16.53
C GLN A 69 0.32 1.89 -15.42
N ALA A 70 1.28 2.79 -15.54
CA ALA A 70 1.43 3.95 -14.66
C ALA A 70 1.79 5.19 -15.49
N SER A 71 1.17 6.33 -15.17
CA SER A 71 1.51 7.63 -15.75
C SER A 71 2.31 8.46 -14.76
N PHE A 72 3.63 8.47 -14.89
CA PHE A 72 4.52 9.21 -13.97
C PHE A 72 4.48 10.74 -14.13
N THR A 73 3.66 11.25 -15.05
CA THR A 73 3.29 12.67 -15.12
C THR A 73 2.39 13.10 -13.96
N LEU A 74 1.70 12.15 -13.31
CA LEU A 74 0.85 12.42 -12.16
C LEU A 74 1.68 12.52 -10.87
N HIS A 75 1.60 13.67 -10.22
CA HIS A 75 2.26 13.95 -8.95
C HIS A 75 1.25 14.15 -7.82
N GLY A 76 1.34 13.35 -6.76
CA GLY A 76 0.50 13.53 -5.57
C GLY A 76 -0.10 12.24 -5.04
N THR A 77 -1.10 12.40 -4.19
CA THR A 77 -1.83 11.31 -3.54
C THR A 77 -3.16 11.07 -4.24
N GLY A 78 -3.56 9.81 -4.37
CA GLY A 78 -4.86 9.41 -4.89
C GLY A 78 -5.33 8.09 -4.29
N PRO A 79 -6.38 7.49 -4.87
CA PRO A 79 -6.96 6.25 -4.36
C PRO A 79 -5.92 5.12 -4.30
N LEU A 80 -5.89 4.43 -3.16
CA LEU A 80 -4.99 3.31 -2.87
C LEU A 80 -5.71 1.96 -2.81
N LEU A 81 -7.01 1.95 -3.12
CA LEU A 81 -7.89 0.79 -3.20
C LEU A 81 -7.99 0.00 -1.89
N GLY A 82 -7.65 0.62 -0.77
CA GLY A 82 -7.59 -0.04 0.54
C GLY A 82 -6.51 -1.12 0.70
N LEU A 83 -5.54 -1.20 -0.22
CA LEU A 83 -4.51 -2.25 -0.28
C LEU A 83 -3.32 -2.04 0.67
N TRP A 84 -3.11 -0.82 1.17
CA TRP A 84 -1.87 -0.43 1.86
C TRP A 84 -2.00 -0.29 3.37
N SER A 85 -3.17 -0.54 3.93
CA SER A 85 -3.36 -0.42 5.38
C SER A 85 -4.34 -1.47 5.89
N PRO A 86 -4.06 -2.09 7.05
CA PRO A 86 -5.03 -2.94 7.72
C PRO A 86 -6.35 -2.17 7.96
N PRO A 87 -7.50 -2.83 7.82
CA PRO A 87 -7.67 -4.28 7.76
C PRO A 87 -7.47 -4.95 6.37
N PHE A 88 -6.79 -4.32 5.39
CA PHE A 88 -6.59 -4.82 4.02
C PHE A 88 -7.90 -5.29 3.41
N ARG A 89 -8.56 -4.39 2.71
CA ARG A 89 -9.80 -4.71 2.00
C ARG A 89 -9.88 -3.84 0.79
N PHE A 90 -10.35 -4.41 -0.31
CA PHE A 90 -10.65 -3.63 -1.48
C PHE A 90 -11.64 -2.52 -1.13
N LEU A 91 -11.29 -1.30 -1.52
CA LEU A 91 -12.18 -0.15 -1.46
C LEU A 91 -12.23 0.46 -2.86
N PRO A 92 -13.42 0.53 -3.47
CA PRO A 92 -13.60 1.31 -4.69
C PRO A 92 -13.08 2.75 -4.52
N PRO A 93 -12.55 3.38 -5.58
CA PRO A 93 -11.95 4.72 -5.49
C PRO A 93 -12.83 5.79 -4.84
N ASP A 94 -14.15 5.78 -5.09
CA ASP A 94 -15.11 6.71 -4.50
C ASP A 94 -15.30 6.52 -2.97
N GLN A 95 -15.01 5.32 -2.49
CA GLN A 95 -15.07 4.93 -1.08
C GLN A 95 -13.71 5.00 -0.39
N ASP A 96 -12.62 5.17 -1.15
CA ASP A 96 -11.29 5.27 -0.59
C ASP A 96 -11.09 6.64 0.08
N PRO A 97 -10.77 6.70 1.39
CA PRO A 97 -10.50 7.94 2.09
C PRO A 97 -9.36 8.78 1.49
N THR A 98 -8.43 8.15 0.77
CA THR A 98 -7.29 8.79 0.10
C THR A 98 -7.69 9.49 -1.21
N ALA A 99 -8.82 9.10 -1.82
CA ALA A 99 -9.36 9.71 -3.04
C ALA A 99 -9.79 11.16 -2.84
N ARG A 100 -10.25 11.52 -1.63
CA ARG A 100 -10.70 12.88 -1.27
C ARG A 100 -9.57 13.92 -1.24
N THR A 101 -8.33 13.47 -1.36
CA THR A 101 -7.11 14.29 -1.37
C THR A 101 -6.54 14.50 -2.78
N ALA A 102 -7.26 14.09 -3.84
CA ALA A 102 -6.88 14.32 -5.23
C ALA A 102 -6.99 15.83 -5.56
N VAL A 103 -6.01 16.60 -5.08
CA VAL A 103 -5.85 18.03 -5.38
C VAL A 103 -5.04 18.12 -6.67
N ASN A 104 -5.70 18.58 -7.74
CA ASN A 104 -5.12 19.14 -8.97
C ASN A 104 -3.78 18.50 -9.41
N VAL A 105 -3.86 17.28 -9.92
CA VAL A 105 -2.70 16.55 -10.43
C VAL A 105 -2.72 16.53 -11.95
N TRP A 106 -2.80 17.70 -12.58
CA TRP A 106 -2.81 17.77 -14.03
C TRP A 106 -2.03 18.98 -14.54
N ASP A 107 -1.04 18.73 -15.40
CA ASP A 107 -0.19 19.75 -16.01
C ASP A 107 -0.83 20.45 -17.22
N GLY A 108 -2.04 20.05 -17.61
CA GLY A 108 -2.81 20.65 -18.69
C GLY A 108 -2.80 19.90 -20.03
N THR A 109 -2.23 18.68 -20.11
CA THR A 109 -2.24 17.85 -21.34
C THR A 109 -3.54 17.00 -21.51
N THR A 110 -3.56 15.93 -22.32
CA THR A 110 -4.66 14.93 -22.36
C THR A 110 -4.68 14.04 -21.11
N PRO A 111 -5.75 14.03 -20.28
CA PRO A 111 -5.80 13.27 -19.03
C PRO A 111 -5.41 11.80 -19.24
N PRO A 112 -4.63 11.20 -18.34
CA PRO A 112 -4.16 9.84 -18.54
C PRO A 112 -5.36 8.89 -18.42
N LEU A 113 -5.26 7.72 -19.04
CA LEU A 113 -6.25 6.67 -18.80
C LEU A 113 -6.36 6.42 -17.29
N TRP A 114 -7.59 6.30 -16.79
CA TRP A 114 -7.88 6.11 -15.37
C TRP A 114 -7.03 4.99 -14.72
N CYS A 115 -6.83 3.89 -15.46
CA CYS A 115 -5.99 2.78 -15.02
C CYS A 115 -4.52 3.20 -14.80
N ALA A 116 -3.97 4.01 -15.70
CA ALA A 116 -2.61 4.54 -15.56
C ALA A 116 -2.50 5.53 -14.40
N ALA A 117 -3.59 6.25 -14.10
CA ALA A 117 -3.64 7.13 -12.94
C ALA A 117 -3.61 6.37 -11.62
N LEU A 118 -4.48 5.37 -11.49
CA LEU A 118 -4.48 4.48 -10.33
C LEU A 118 -3.13 3.78 -10.17
N GLY A 119 -2.56 3.26 -11.26
CA GLY A 119 -1.24 2.64 -11.24
C GLY A 119 -0.14 3.56 -10.71
N SER A 120 -0.14 4.85 -11.04
CA SER A 120 0.82 5.81 -10.49
C SER A 120 0.70 5.97 -8.98
N PHE A 121 -0.52 6.06 -8.44
CA PHE A 121 -0.71 6.15 -6.99
C PHE A 121 -0.23 4.89 -6.27
N GLN A 122 -0.44 3.71 -6.88
CA GLN A 122 0.07 2.45 -6.36
C GLN A 122 1.61 2.41 -6.41
N CYS A 123 2.25 2.83 -7.52
CA CYS A 123 3.71 2.95 -7.60
C CYS A 123 4.30 3.87 -6.52
N HIS A 124 3.67 5.01 -6.24
CA HIS A 124 4.09 5.89 -5.15
C HIS A 124 3.98 5.23 -3.78
N ALA A 125 2.91 4.46 -3.55
CA ALA A 125 2.73 3.72 -2.31
C ALA A 125 3.75 2.58 -2.16
N VAL A 126 4.09 1.87 -3.24
CA VAL A 126 5.18 0.89 -3.29
C VAL A 126 6.50 1.53 -2.86
N LEU A 127 6.87 2.66 -3.45
CA LEU A 127 8.12 3.35 -3.11
C LEU A 127 8.16 3.85 -1.66
N ALA A 128 7.02 4.30 -1.14
CA ALA A 128 6.91 4.70 0.26
C ALA A 128 7.08 3.49 1.20
N ALA A 129 6.37 2.39 0.91
CA ALA A 129 6.46 1.16 1.70
C ALA A 129 7.87 0.56 1.65
N ALA A 130 8.49 0.46 0.46
CA ALA A 130 9.86 -0.02 0.31
C ALA A 130 10.86 0.80 1.13
N ARG A 131 10.68 2.12 1.22
CA ARG A 131 11.52 2.98 2.08
C ARG A 131 11.34 2.66 3.56
N ASP A 132 10.11 2.44 4.00
CA ASP A 132 9.79 2.12 5.39
C ASP A 132 10.30 0.72 5.77
N CYS A 133 10.06 -0.29 4.93
CA CYS A 133 10.61 -1.65 5.05
C CYS A 133 12.13 -1.61 5.12
N ARG A 134 12.78 -0.94 4.16
CA ARG A 134 14.23 -0.76 4.12
C ARG A 134 14.78 -0.20 5.44
N LYS A 135 14.12 0.82 6.00
CA LYS A 135 14.55 1.44 7.26
C LYS A 135 14.44 0.45 8.43
N LEU A 136 13.33 -0.27 8.51
CA LEU A 136 13.07 -1.22 9.59
C LEU A 136 13.97 -2.46 9.48
N TRP A 137 14.10 -3.04 8.29
CA TRP A 137 14.78 -4.33 8.09
C TRP A 137 16.31 -4.21 8.12
N MET A 138 16.85 -3.01 7.93
CA MET A 138 18.27 -2.72 8.16
C MET A 138 18.59 -2.25 9.58
N ASP A 139 17.58 -2.10 10.44
CA ASP A 139 17.81 -1.78 11.84
C ASP A 139 18.37 -3.01 12.56
N SER A 140 19.59 -2.87 13.10
CA SER A 140 20.27 -3.94 13.84
C SER A 140 19.58 -4.28 15.16
N ASP A 141 18.74 -3.38 15.67
CA ASP A 141 18.09 -3.52 16.97
C ASP A 141 16.78 -4.31 16.87
N THR A 142 16.28 -4.58 15.65
CA THR A 142 15.05 -5.36 15.45
C THR A 142 15.39 -6.84 15.22
N PRO A 143 14.95 -7.77 16.11
CA PRO A 143 15.21 -9.20 15.94
C PRO A 143 14.60 -9.74 14.65
N LEU A 144 15.30 -10.68 14.01
CA LEU A 144 14.84 -11.28 12.75
C LEU A 144 13.51 -12.02 12.93
N GLU A 145 13.34 -12.70 14.05
CA GLU A 145 12.14 -13.46 14.39
C GLU A 145 10.93 -12.53 14.59
N GLU A 146 11.14 -11.33 15.12
CA GLU A 146 10.07 -10.33 15.23
C GLU A 146 9.64 -9.83 13.85
N LEU A 147 10.60 -9.58 12.96
CA LEU A 147 10.32 -9.22 11.57
C LEU A 147 9.60 -10.34 10.83
N GLU A 148 10.02 -11.59 11.02
CA GLU A 148 9.42 -12.76 10.37
C GLU A 148 7.93 -12.88 10.72
N ILE A 149 7.60 -12.77 12.01
CA ILE A 149 6.21 -12.81 12.48
C ILE A 149 5.41 -11.66 11.86
N GLU A 150 5.95 -10.44 11.83
CA GLU A 150 5.27 -9.28 11.26
C GLU A 150 5.01 -9.47 9.75
N VAL A 151 6.01 -9.93 8.99
CA VAL A 151 5.91 -10.13 7.55
C VAL A 151 4.96 -11.28 7.21
N GLN A 152 5.09 -12.44 7.85
CA GLN A 152 4.19 -13.58 7.61
C GLN A 152 2.74 -13.22 7.94
N THR A 153 2.52 -12.50 9.04
CA THR A 153 1.18 -12.04 9.42
C THR A 153 0.61 -11.06 8.40
N GLU A 154 1.43 -10.14 7.88
CA GLU A 154 1.00 -9.20 6.84
C GLU A 154 0.67 -9.91 5.53
N ILE A 155 1.52 -10.83 5.07
CA ILE A 155 1.31 -11.63 3.87
C ILE A 155 0.00 -12.41 3.98
N ALA A 156 -0.20 -13.16 5.07
CA ALA A 156 -1.43 -13.91 5.31
C ALA A 156 -2.68 -13.02 5.23
N ALA A 157 -2.66 -11.87 5.92
CA ALA A 157 -3.79 -10.95 5.91
C ALA A 157 -4.07 -10.34 4.53
N ARG A 158 -3.04 -10.10 3.72
CA ARG A 158 -3.19 -9.60 2.34
C ARG A 158 -3.70 -10.69 1.40
N VAL A 159 -3.23 -11.94 1.56
CA VAL A 159 -3.74 -13.10 0.81
C VAL A 159 -5.23 -13.30 1.08
N ASP A 160 -5.65 -13.26 2.35
CA ASP A 160 -7.06 -13.38 2.73
C ASP A 160 -7.90 -12.25 2.12
N ALA A 161 -7.41 -11.01 2.17
CA ALA A 161 -8.07 -9.87 1.56
C ALA A 161 -8.20 -9.99 0.04
N TRP A 162 -7.17 -10.50 -0.62
CA TRP A 162 -7.14 -10.72 -2.06
C TRP A 162 -8.11 -11.83 -2.46
N ARG A 163 -8.13 -12.96 -1.74
CA ARG A 163 -9.09 -14.06 -1.95
C ARG A 163 -10.53 -13.56 -1.79
N ALA A 164 -10.81 -12.79 -0.74
CA ALA A 164 -12.13 -12.23 -0.51
C ALA A 164 -12.59 -11.33 -1.68
N LEU A 165 -11.69 -10.50 -2.23
CA LEU A 165 -12.00 -9.74 -3.45
C LEU A 165 -12.25 -10.68 -4.65
N ARG A 166 -11.38 -11.69 -4.83
CA ARG A 166 -11.44 -12.63 -5.95
C ARG A 166 -12.75 -13.43 -5.98
N GLU A 167 -13.22 -13.88 -4.82
CA GLU A 167 -14.46 -14.63 -4.64
C GLU A 167 -15.71 -13.78 -4.96
N THR A 168 -15.65 -12.47 -4.71
CA THR A 168 -16.74 -11.55 -5.04
C THR A 168 -16.74 -11.09 -6.50
N TRP A 169 -15.66 -11.35 -7.23
CA TRP A 169 -15.49 -10.88 -8.61
C TRP A 169 -15.88 -12.00 -9.59
N PHE A 170 -17.13 -11.93 -10.06
CA PHE A 170 -17.76 -12.98 -10.87
C PHE A 170 -17.63 -12.78 -12.39
N ASP A 171 -17.31 -11.56 -12.87
CA ASP A 171 -17.27 -11.24 -14.30
C ASP A 171 -16.06 -10.36 -14.64
N GLU A 172 -15.23 -10.81 -15.59
CA GLU A 172 -14.01 -10.12 -15.99
C GLU A 172 -14.24 -8.82 -16.78
N SER A 173 -15.49 -8.57 -17.19
CA SER A 173 -15.80 -7.60 -18.25
C SER A 173 -16.25 -6.20 -17.82
N GLU A 174 -16.67 -5.96 -16.57
CA GLU A 174 -17.28 -4.65 -16.20
C GLU A 174 -16.59 -3.83 -15.10
N ASP A 175 -15.94 -4.43 -14.10
CA ASP A 175 -15.32 -3.67 -13.00
C ASP A 175 -13.79 -3.56 -13.13
N MET A 176 -13.36 -2.49 -13.81
CA MET A 176 -11.95 -2.17 -13.99
C MET A 176 -11.22 -1.87 -12.69
N ASP A 177 -11.90 -1.30 -11.69
CA ASP A 177 -11.27 -0.95 -10.40
C ASP A 177 -11.02 -2.20 -9.57
N ALA A 178 -11.99 -3.14 -9.53
CA ALA A 178 -11.81 -4.44 -8.89
C ALA A 178 -10.71 -5.27 -9.56
N ARG A 179 -10.66 -5.27 -10.90
CA ARG A 179 -9.59 -5.92 -11.65
C ARG A 179 -8.21 -5.33 -11.31
N LEU A 180 -8.09 -4.00 -11.23
CA LEU A 180 -6.85 -3.34 -10.79
C LEU A 180 -6.52 -3.68 -9.34
N GLY A 181 -7.52 -3.76 -8.47
CA GLY A 181 -7.39 -4.21 -7.09
C GLY A 181 -6.80 -5.62 -6.98
N LEU A 182 -7.26 -6.55 -7.83
CA LEU A 182 -6.71 -7.91 -7.90
C LEU A 182 -5.26 -7.94 -8.40
N ILE A 183 -4.94 -7.22 -9.47
CA ILE A 183 -3.58 -7.16 -10.02
C ILE A 183 -2.61 -6.57 -9.00
N TRP A 184 -2.94 -5.40 -8.43
CA TRP A 184 -2.07 -4.74 -7.46
C TRP A 184 -2.01 -5.50 -6.14
N GLY A 185 -3.12 -6.06 -5.66
CA GLY A 185 -3.14 -6.87 -4.46
C GLY A 185 -2.19 -8.06 -4.55
N ALA A 186 -2.24 -8.80 -5.67
CA ALA A 186 -1.34 -9.91 -5.96
C ALA A 186 0.13 -9.47 -6.04
N LYS A 187 0.42 -8.42 -6.84
CA LYS A 187 1.79 -7.88 -6.96
C LYS A 187 2.39 -7.48 -5.62
N ILE A 188 1.62 -6.80 -4.76
CA ILE A 188 2.15 -6.36 -3.46
C ILE A 188 2.49 -7.56 -2.57
N VAL A 189 1.68 -8.61 -2.59
CA VAL A 189 1.95 -9.85 -1.85
C VAL A 189 3.23 -10.51 -2.35
N CYS A 190 3.35 -10.76 -3.65
CA CYS A 190 4.54 -11.40 -4.23
C CYS A 190 5.81 -10.56 -4.01
N MET A 191 5.75 -9.24 -4.23
CA MET A 191 6.91 -8.37 -3.98
C MET A 191 7.34 -8.41 -2.51
N LEU A 192 6.41 -8.46 -1.56
CA LEU A 192 6.75 -8.53 -0.13
C LEU A 192 7.35 -9.89 0.23
N ALA A 193 6.84 -10.98 -0.33
CA ALA A 193 7.38 -12.33 -0.14
C ALA A 193 8.81 -12.44 -0.70
N ASP A 194 9.01 -12.04 -1.96
CA ASP A 194 10.33 -12.08 -2.62
C ASP A 194 11.35 -11.17 -1.89
N GLU A 195 10.95 -9.95 -1.50
CA GLU A 195 11.83 -9.04 -0.76
C GLU A 195 12.23 -9.64 0.59
N TRP A 196 11.30 -10.35 1.25
CA TRP A 196 11.57 -11.03 2.51
C TRP A 196 12.53 -12.21 2.36
N ASP A 197 12.47 -12.96 1.25
CA ASP A 197 13.41 -14.05 0.98
C ASP A 197 14.85 -13.55 0.93
N TYR A 198 15.12 -12.45 0.22
CA TYR A 198 16.45 -11.82 0.24
C TYR A 198 16.87 -11.38 1.64
N ARG A 199 15.93 -10.89 2.44
CA ARG A 199 16.22 -10.44 3.81
C ARG A 199 16.52 -11.61 4.75
N LYS A 200 15.88 -12.78 4.58
CA LYS A 200 16.16 -14.01 5.35
C LYS A 200 17.57 -14.52 5.13
N GLU A 201 18.11 -14.39 3.92
CA GLU A 201 19.49 -14.79 3.61
C GLU A 201 20.55 -13.91 4.29
N GLY A 202 20.16 -12.69 4.67
CA GLY A 202 20.98 -11.80 5.48
C GLY A 202 20.87 -10.33 5.05
N VAL A 203 21.23 -9.44 5.98
CA VAL A 203 21.18 -7.99 5.73
C VAL A 203 22.09 -7.56 4.58
N ASP A 204 23.23 -8.22 4.39
CA ASP A 204 24.17 -7.85 3.33
C ASP A 204 23.71 -8.33 1.94
N VAL A 205 23.12 -9.54 1.84
CA VAL A 205 22.43 -10.00 0.62
C VAL A 205 21.34 -9.02 0.22
N TYR A 206 20.47 -8.65 1.18
CA TYR A 206 19.44 -7.65 0.97
C TYR A 206 19.99 -6.30 0.46
N LYS A 207 21.11 -5.82 1.00
CA LYS A 207 21.75 -4.58 0.52
C LYS A 207 22.29 -4.71 -0.90
N ASP A 208 22.85 -5.85 -1.25
CA ASP A 208 23.47 -6.05 -2.56
C ASP A 208 22.43 -6.12 -3.68
N VAL A 209 21.34 -6.87 -3.48
CA VAL A 209 20.19 -6.89 -4.41
C VAL A 209 19.59 -5.49 -4.57
N LEU A 210 19.47 -4.73 -3.47
CA LEU A 210 18.95 -3.36 -3.49
C LEU A 210 19.82 -2.41 -4.32
N ARG A 211 21.15 -2.55 -4.20
CA ARG A 211 22.13 -1.75 -4.95
C ARG A 211 22.17 -2.14 -6.42
N ALA A 212 22.00 -3.41 -6.73
CA ALA A 212 21.96 -3.94 -8.10
C ALA A 212 20.73 -3.45 -8.88
N GLY A 213 19.69 -2.96 -8.20
CA GLY A 213 18.44 -2.57 -8.85
C GLY A 213 17.50 -3.76 -9.09
N GLU A 214 17.76 -4.87 -8.40
CA GLU A 214 17.12 -6.17 -8.64
C GLU A 214 16.00 -6.47 -7.63
N MET A 215 15.66 -5.53 -6.75
CA MET A 215 14.51 -5.71 -5.87
C MET A 215 13.22 -5.88 -6.69
N PRO A 216 12.26 -6.70 -6.23
CA PRO A 216 11.01 -6.95 -6.95
C PRO A 216 10.27 -5.66 -7.32
N TRP A 217 10.22 -4.70 -6.39
CA TRP A 217 9.61 -3.39 -6.63
C TRP A 217 10.44 -2.49 -7.57
N GLN A 218 11.77 -2.63 -7.62
CA GLN A 218 12.61 -1.89 -8.58
C GLN A 218 12.34 -2.36 -10.00
N LEU A 219 12.29 -3.69 -10.20
CA LEU A 219 11.99 -4.32 -11.47
C LEU A 219 10.57 -3.98 -11.95
N MET A 220 9.58 -4.07 -11.07
CA MET A 220 8.19 -3.72 -11.39
C MET A 220 8.04 -2.25 -11.81
N ILE A 221 8.67 -1.32 -11.09
CA ILE A 221 8.63 0.11 -11.45
C ILE A 221 9.33 0.36 -12.79
N ALA A 222 10.47 -0.30 -13.05
CA ALA A 222 11.15 -0.21 -14.34
C ALA A 222 10.26 -0.69 -15.49
N GLN A 223 9.52 -1.80 -15.32
CA GLN A 223 8.56 -2.30 -16.29
C GLN A 223 7.39 -1.33 -16.50
N ALA A 224 6.81 -0.79 -15.42
CA ALA A 224 5.72 0.18 -15.49
C ALA A 224 6.16 1.47 -16.23
N MET A 225 7.41 1.91 -16.03
CA MET A 225 7.98 3.04 -16.75
C MET A 225 8.19 2.73 -18.24
N ALA A 226 8.73 1.56 -18.57
CA ALA A 226 8.94 1.14 -19.96
C ALA A 226 7.61 1.06 -20.75
N GLY A 227 6.56 0.51 -20.14
CA GLY A 227 5.23 0.42 -20.75
C GLY A 227 4.54 1.77 -20.94
N SER A 228 4.96 2.83 -20.23
CA SER A 228 4.42 4.19 -20.40
C SER A 228 4.96 4.92 -21.64
N GLY A 229 6.06 4.42 -22.22
CA GLY A 229 6.73 5.00 -23.41
C GLY A 229 6.20 4.48 -24.75
N GLU A 230 5.43 3.39 -24.77
CA GLU A 230 4.80 2.87 -25.99
C GLU A 230 3.58 3.72 -26.36
N LYS A 231 3.84 4.81 -27.07
CA LYS A 231 2.82 5.51 -27.86
C LYS A 231 2.27 4.55 -28.91
N ARG A 232 0.97 4.23 -28.84
CA ARG A 232 0.16 3.86 -30.01
C ARG A 232 -0.81 4.98 -30.30
#